data_AF-A0AAW0QFJ8-F1
#
_entry.id   AF-A0AAW0QFJ8-F1
#
_cell.length_a   1.000
_cell.length_b   1.000
_cell.length_c   1.000
_cell.angle_alpha   90.00
_cell.angle_beta   90.00
_cell.angle_gamma   90.00
#
_symmetry.space_group_name_H-M   'P 1'
#
loop_
_entity.id
_entity.type
_entity.pdbx_description
1 polymer ?
#
loop_
_entity_poly.entity_id
_entity_poly.type
_entity_poly.pdbx_seq_one_letter_code
_entity_poly.pdbx_strand_id
1 'polypeptide(L)'
;MDNWEETVLSSRHIHNRIGGRAGKSKAGDKSHGGGAFDVRKSFGTYEVKVGKGKQASSSKLEILRLTVDGKGVIGDLRLEGALTATVLMAGSRKALNIIVNGLAEANVAPGEATGLDILEAGNGDVDRVQSDNTDDSGDPDVDGTDGYDAGGESQPREERQQGRLETFEKNSFRSPKFWLRFQGHSSRPDEAVHSGSGYLVFSGNDCRKFDGTISCDALSWDNKKVTGWKTISRSERDIFMLWNNVTVR
;
A
#
# COMPACT_ATOMS: atom_id res chain seq x y z
N MET A 1 15.54 54.21 -22.72
CA MET A 1 14.97 53.25 -23.68
C MET A 1 15.90 52.07 -23.70
N ASP A 2 15.35 50.94 -23.29
CA ASP A 2 16.01 49.88 -22.53
C ASP A 2 16.62 48.82 -23.44
N ASN A 3 17.90 48.48 -23.18
CA ASN A 3 18.65 47.43 -23.86
C ASN A 3 18.24 46.05 -23.29
N TRP A 4 17.02 45.62 -23.61
CA TRP A 4 16.43 44.38 -23.08
C TRP A 4 17.06 43.10 -23.69
N GLU A 5 17.85 43.22 -24.75
CA GLU A 5 18.46 42.09 -25.46
C GLU A 5 19.74 41.55 -24.78
N GLU A 6 20.53 42.39 -24.09
CA GLU A 6 21.80 41.97 -23.49
C GLU A 6 21.65 41.20 -22.15
N THR A 7 20.50 41.30 -21.47
CA THR A 7 20.31 40.63 -20.17
C THR A 7 19.87 39.16 -20.30
N VAL A 8 19.38 38.74 -21.47
CA VAL A 8 18.82 37.38 -21.66
C VAL A 8 19.90 36.33 -21.94
N LEU A 9 21.08 36.71 -22.44
CA LEU A 9 22.13 35.76 -22.82
C LEU A 9 23.21 35.51 -21.74
N SER A 10 23.18 36.22 -20.60
CA SER A 10 24.22 36.13 -19.57
C SER A 10 23.97 35.12 -18.44
N SER A 11 22.80 34.46 -18.36
CA SER A 11 22.48 33.56 -17.23
C SER A 11 22.38 32.09 -17.65
N ARG A 12 23.47 31.56 -18.20
CA ARG A 12 23.71 30.11 -18.26
C ARG A 12 25.10 29.80 -17.70
N HIS A 13 25.17 29.70 -16.38
CA HIS A 13 26.36 29.18 -15.71
C HIS A 13 26.34 27.65 -15.81
N ILE A 14 27.12 27.13 -16.77
CA ILE A 14 27.40 25.71 -16.97
C ILE A 14 28.50 25.32 -15.97
N HIS A 15 28.23 24.36 -15.09
CA HIS A 15 29.29 23.60 -14.43
C HIS A 15 29.04 22.10 -14.59
N ASN A 16 29.64 21.53 -15.64
CA ASN A 16 30.11 20.16 -15.65
C ASN A 16 31.61 20.19 -15.33
N ARG A 17 32.03 19.62 -14.20
CA ARG A 17 33.44 19.23 -14.01
C ARG A 17 33.54 17.91 -13.25
N ILE A 18 33.85 16.89 -14.02
CA ILE A 18 34.48 15.63 -13.60
C ILE A 18 35.90 15.96 -13.10
N GLY A 19 36.29 15.43 -11.93
CA GLY A 19 37.70 15.30 -11.53
C GLY A 19 38.06 15.69 -10.09
N GLY A 20 37.95 14.74 -9.16
CA GLY A 20 38.95 14.39 -8.13
C GLY A 20 39.41 15.44 -7.11
N ARG A 21 39.00 15.26 -5.84
CA ARG A 21 39.89 14.91 -4.70
C ARG A 21 39.12 15.00 -3.37
N ALA A 22 39.23 13.92 -2.60
CA ALA A 22 38.86 13.73 -1.20
C ALA A 22 38.63 15.01 -0.38
N GLY A 23 37.37 15.40 -0.24
CA GLY A 23 36.87 16.20 0.87
C GLY A 23 36.14 15.27 1.82
N LYS A 24 36.78 14.95 2.96
CA LYS A 24 36.19 14.20 4.07
C LYS A 24 35.11 15.07 4.72
N SER A 25 33.96 15.22 4.06
CA SER A 25 32.79 15.83 4.68
C SER A 25 32.26 14.85 5.72
N LYS A 26 32.50 15.22 6.97
CA LYS A 26 31.83 14.74 8.17
C LYS A 26 30.33 14.96 7.98
N ALA A 27 29.69 14.06 7.26
CA ALA A 27 28.26 14.10 6.96
C ALA A 27 27.54 13.84 8.27
N GLY A 28 26.95 14.91 8.82
CA GLY A 28 25.99 14.81 9.90
C GLY A 28 24.90 13.82 9.50
N ASP A 29 24.71 12.84 10.37
CA ASP A 29 23.71 11.78 10.29
C ASP A 29 22.29 12.37 10.41
N LYS A 30 21.88 13.09 9.36
CA LYS A 30 20.51 13.55 9.09
C LYS A 30 20.06 12.97 7.76
N SER A 31 20.23 11.65 7.60
CA SER A 31 19.62 10.89 6.52
C SER A 31 18.14 10.61 6.84
N HIS A 32 17.34 11.67 7.01
CA HIS A 32 15.88 11.53 7.02
C HIS A 32 15.39 11.28 5.58
N GLY A 33 15.35 10.01 5.16
CA GLY A 33 14.36 9.53 4.20
C GLY A 33 14.57 9.83 2.70
N GLY A 34 15.81 9.77 2.19
CA GLY A 34 16.09 9.93 0.75
C GLY A 34 16.07 8.64 -0.09
N GLY A 35 15.77 7.49 0.52
CA GLY A 35 15.70 6.21 -0.20
C GLY A 35 14.26 5.88 -0.64
N ALA A 36 14.16 5.07 -1.70
CA ALA A 36 12.90 4.49 -2.16
C ALA A 36 12.09 3.89 -0.99
N PHE A 37 10.77 3.98 -1.09
CA PHE A 37 9.89 3.40 -0.09
C PHE A 37 10.07 1.88 -0.05
N ASP A 38 10.33 1.35 1.13
CA ASP A 38 10.37 -0.09 1.39
C ASP A 38 9.20 -0.42 2.33
N VAL A 39 8.26 -1.22 1.82
CA VAL A 39 7.06 -1.66 2.56
C VAL A 39 7.41 -2.36 3.87
N ARG A 40 8.57 -3.04 3.95
CA ARG A 40 9.01 -3.73 5.18
C ARG A 40 9.28 -2.75 6.31
N LYS A 41 9.60 -1.49 6.01
CA LYS A 41 9.71 -0.42 7.01
C LYS A 41 8.39 -0.14 7.70
N SER A 42 7.24 -0.52 7.12
CA SER A 42 5.95 -0.40 7.79
C SER A 42 5.74 -1.43 8.91
N PHE A 43 6.52 -2.51 8.97
CA PHE A 43 6.29 -3.60 9.93
C PHE A 43 6.60 -3.16 11.36
N GLY A 44 5.76 -3.58 12.29
CA GLY A 44 5.87 -3.18 13.68
C GLY A 44 4.54 -3.00 14.39
N THR A 45 4.64 -2.58 15.64
CA THR A 45 3.53 -2.23 16.51
C THR A 45 3.36 -0.71 16.52
N TYR A 46 2.12 -0.26 16.37
CA TYR A 46 1.71 1.14 16.41
C TYR A 46 0.71 1.34 17.52
N GLU A 47 0.84 2.44 18.26
CA GLU A 47 -0.25 2.91 19.10
C GLU A 47 -1.21 3.73 18.24
N VAL A 48 -2.52 3.52 18.44
CA VAL A 48 -3.57 4.02 17.55
C VAL A 48 -4.59 4.85 18.30
N LYS A 49 -5.00 5.97 17.70
CA LYS A 49 -6.09 6.83 18.16
C LYS A 49 -7.12 7.00 17.05
N VAL A 50 -8.39 6.91 17.40
CA VAL A 50 -9.59 7.00 16.57
C VAL A 50 -10.45 8.13 17.13
N GLY A 51 -10.67 9.16 16.31
CA GLY A 51 -11.42 10.35 16.70
C GLY A 51 -10.65 11.27 17.67
N LYS A 52 -11.38 12.21 18.29
CA LYS A 52 -10.85 13.25 19.19
C LYS A 52 -10.97 12.90 20.69
N GLY A 53 -11.31 11.65 21.01
CA GLY A 53 -11.51 11.20 22.40
C GLY A 53 -10.20 10.91 23.14
N LYS A 54 -10.24 10.95 24.48
CA LYS A 54 -9.22 10.28 25.31
C LYS A 54 -9.37 8.78 25.07
N GLN A 55 -8.64 8.26 24.10
CA GLN A 55 -8.60 6.83 23.85
C GLN A 55 -7.73 6.16 24.90
N ALA A 56 -8.16 4.99 25.34
CA ALA A 56 -7.39 4.17 26.25
C ALA A 56 -6.05 3.79 25.60
N SER A 57 -4.97 3.84 26.39
CA SER A 57 -3.58 3.72 25.96
C SER A 57 -3.20 2.35 25.41
N SER A 58 -4.15 1.43 25.22
CA SER A 58 -3.87 0.07 24.74
C SER A 58 -4.32 -0.21 23.30
N SER A 59 -4.94 0.75 22.60
CA SER A 59 -5.33 0.58 21.19
C SER A 59 -4.09 0.49 20.29
N LYS A 60 -4.00 -0.58 19.49
CA LYS A 60 -2.80 -0.94 18.72
C LYS A 60 -3.13 -1.43 17.32
N LEU A 61 -2.23 -1.15 16.39
CA LEU A 61 -2.16 -1.78 15.07
C LEU A 61 -0.82 -2.49 14.97
N GLU A 62 -0.83 -3.77 14.65
CA GLU A 62 0.36 -4.52 14.30
C GLU A 62 0.38 -4.78 12.80
N ILE A 63 1.43 -4.31 12.14
CA ILE A 63 1.68 -4.62 10.73
C ILE A 63 2.70 -5.75 10.70
N LEU A 64 2.29 -6.92 10.19
CA LEU A 64 2.97 -8.18 10.47
C LEU A 64 3.84 -8.64 9.31
N ARG A 65 3.28 -8.67 8.09
CA ARG A 65 3.91 -9.31 6.94
C ARG A 65 3.28 -8.91 5.62
N LEU A 66 3.91 -9.30 4.52
CA LEU A 66 3.28 -9.29 3.21
C LEU A 66 2.35 -10.49 3.03
N THR A 67 1.34 -10.32 2.19
CA THR A 67 0.60 -11.45 1.60
C THR A 67 1.55 -12.33 0.79
N VAL A 68 1.21 -13.61 0.59
CA VAL A 68 2.03 -14.56 -0.19
C VAL A 68 2.41 -14.02 -1.58
N ASP A 69 1.47 -13.36 -2.26
CA ASP A 69 1.68 -12.78 -3.59
C ASP A 69 2.50 -11.47 -3.58
N GLY A 70 2.76 -10.92 -2.38
CA GLY A 70 3.48 -9.66 -2.17
C GLY A 70 2.71 -8.42 -2.59
N LYS A 71 1.41 -8.53 -2.92
CA LYS A 71 0.59 -7.41 -3.41
C LYS A 71 -0.06 -6.61 -2.27
N GLY A 72 -0.05 -7.13 -1.05
CA GLY A 72 -0.61 -6.48 0.12
C GLY A 72 0.16 -6.78 1.40
N VAL A 73 -0.37 -6.22 2.48
CA VAL A 73 0.17 -6.30 3.83
C VAL A 73 -0.94 -6.76 4.77
N ILE A 74 -0.60 -7.65 5.68
CA ILE A 74 -1.52 -8.21 6.65
C ILE A 74 -1.16 -7.70 8.04
N GLY A 75 -2.17 -7.38 8.84
CA GLY A 75 -2.01 -6.87 10.19
C GLY A 75 -3.15 -7.24 11.14
N ASP A 76 -2.99 -6.83 12.39
CA ASP A 76 -3.96 -7.01 13.48
C ASP A 76 -4.27 -5.64 14.09
N LEU A 77 -5.55 -5.29 14.20
CA LEU A 77 -6.03 -4.04 14.76
C LEU A 77 -6.84 -4.33 16.02
N ARG A 78 -6.38 -3.78 17.14
CA ARG A 78 -7.05 -3.84 18.43
C ARG A 78 -7.41 -2.44 18.87
N LEU A 79 -8.71 -2.14 18.85
CA LEU A 79 -9.28 -0.92 19.39
C LEU A 79 -9.97 -1.29 20.70
N GLU A 80 -9.33 -0.91 21.81
CA GLU A 80 -9.81 -1.25 23.15
C GLU A 80 -11.26 -0.79 23.35
N GLY A 81 -12.11 -1.71 23.81
CA GLY A 81 -13.53 -1.43 24.03
C GLY A 81 -14.38 -1.29 22.75
N ALA A 82 -13.81 -1.50 21.57
CA ALA A 82 -14.51 -1.36 20.30
C ALA A 82 -14.41 -2.59 19.39
N LEU A 83 -13.20 -3.04 19.03
CA LEU A 83 -12.98 -4.01 17.95
C LEU A 83 -11.62 -4.72 18.07
N THR A 84 -11.58 -6.03 17.80
CA THR A 84 -10.36 -6.77 17.45
C THR A 84 -10.52 -7.36 16.07
N ALA A 85 -9.63 -7.03 15.13
CA ALA A 85 -9.81 -7.34 13.72
C ALA A 85 -8.50 -7.63 12.99
N THR A 86 -8.57 -8.58 12.04
CA THR A 86 -7.54 -8.74 11.01
C THR A 86 -7.69 -7.62 9.99
N VAL A 87 -6.56 -7.07 9.54
CA VAL A 87 -6.49 -5.97 8.58
C VAL A 87 -5.73 -6.42 7.35
N LEU A 88 -6.30 -6.15 6.18
CA LEU A 88 -5.66 -6.26 4.88
C LEU A 88 -5.41 -4.86 4.33
N MET A 89 -4.21 -4.63 3.83
CA MET A 89 -3.78 -3.35 3.29
C MET A 89 -3.11 -3.50 1.93
N ALA A 90 -3.29 -2.53 1.04
CA ALA A 90 -2.56 -2.48 -0.23
C ALA A 90 -2.34 -1.04 -0.69
N GLY A 91 -1.34 -0.83 -1.57
CA GLY A 91 -1.02 0.50 -2.11
C GLY A 91 -2.12 1.09 -3.00
N SER A 92 -3.07 0.27 -3.49
CA SER A 92 -4.19 0.72 -4.32
C SER A 92 -5.49 -0.01 -3.96
N ARG A 93 -6.64 0.61 -4.27
CA ARG A 93 -7.96 -0.02 -4.10
C ARG A 93 -8.10 -1.27 -4.98
N LYS A 94 -7.56 -1.23 -6.20
CA LYS A 94 -7.60 -2.36 -7.14
C LYS A 94 -6.87 -3.58 -6.55
N ALA A 95 -5.64 -3.39 -6.05
CA ALA A 95 -4.88 -4.45 -5.41
C ALA A 95 -5.60 -5.00 -4.17
N LEU A 96 -6.14 -4.12 -3.32
CA LEU A 96 -6.89 -4.53 -2.13
C LEU A 96 -8.12 -5.37 -2.48
N ASN A 97 -8.89 -4.97 -3.49
CA ASN A 97 -10.08 -5.72 -3.91
C ASN A 97 -9.72 -7.09 -4.48
N ILE A 98 -8.64 -7.20 -5.26
CA ILE A 98 -8.14 -8.50 -5.76
C ILE A 98 -7.82 -9.43 -4.59
N ILE A 99 -7.10 -8.95 -3.56
CA ILE A 99 -6.75 -9.74 -2.39
C ILE A 99 -8.00 -10.19 -1.63
N VAL A 100 -8.94 -9.27 -1.37
CA VAL A 100 -10.16 -9.58 -0.60
C VAL A 100 -11.07 -10.56 -1.36
N ASN A 101 -11.21 -10.40 -2.68
CA ASN A 101 -12.05 -11.28 -3.49
C ASN A 101 -11.44 -12.68 -3.59
N GLY A 102 -10.12 -12.81 -3.79
CA GLY A 102 -9.45 -14.11 -3.81
C GLY A 102 -9.63 -14.89 -2.50
N LEU A 103 -9.66 -14.19 -1.35
CA LEU A 103 -9.98 -14.80 -0.05
C LEU A 103 -11.46 -15.18 0.08
N ALA A 104 -12.37 -14.42 -0.53
CA ALA A 104 -13.80 -14.76 -0.52
C ALA A 104 -14.11 -15.99 -1.39
N GLU A 105 -13.42 -16.14 -2.52
CA GLU A 105 -13.54 -17.32 -3.40
C GLU A 105 -13.00 -18.59 -2.71
N ALA A 106 -11.88 -18.48 -1.99
CA ALA A 106 -11.31 -19.58 -1.21
C ALA A 106 -12.24 -20.11 -0.09
N ASN A 107 -13.24 -19.32 0.31
CA ASN A 107 -14.24 -19.70 1.32
C ASN A 107 -15.39 -20.56 0.78
N VAL A 108 -15.63 -20.51 -0.53
CA VAL A 108 -16.83 -21.08 -1.14
C VAL A 108 -16.57 -22.49 -1.72
N ALA A 109 -15.33 -22.95 -1.78
CA ALA A 109 -14.98 -24.27 -2.29
C ALA A 109 -15.00 -25.36 -1.19
N PRO A 110 -15.91 -26.35 -1.23
CA PRO A 110 -15.80 -27.55 -0.41
C PRO A 110 -15.08 -28.63 -1.23
N GLY A 111 -13.83 -28.93 -0.90
CA GLY A 111 -13.12 -30.10 -1.44
C GLY A 111 -11.66 -29.82 -1.76
N GLU A 112 -10.79 -30.35 -0.91
CA GLU A 112 -9.33 -30.45 -1.06
C GLU A 112 -8.53 -29.13 -0.94
N ALA A 113 -7.99 -28.93 0.26
CA ALA A 113 -6.87 -28.03 0.48
C ALA A 113 -5.64 -28.55 -0.28
N THR A 114 -5.40 -27.99 -1.46
CA THR A 114 -4.05 -27.85 -2.01
C THR A 114 -3.70 -26.36 -1.99
N GLY A 115 -2.49 -26.03 -1.55
CA GLY A 115 -2.04 -24.65 -1.42
C GLY A 115 -2.26 -23.88 -2.73
N LEU A 116 -2.81 -22.67 -2.62
CA LEU A 116 -3.09 -21.81 -3.77
C LEU A 116 -1.78 -21.41 -4.48
N ASP A 117 -1.45 -22.12 -5.56
CA ASP A 117 -0.78 -21.56 -6.72
C ASP A 117 -1.85 -20.82 -7.55
N ILE A 118 -1.82 -19.49 -7.50
CA ILE A 118 -2.73 -18.65 -8.30
C ILE A 118 -2.33 -18.80 -9.77
N LEU A 119 -3.13 -19.58 -10.52
CA LEU A 119 -3.05 -19.65 -11.96
C LEU A 119 -3.44 -18.30 -12.60
N GLU A 120 -2.69 -17.97 -13.63
CA GLU A 120 -2.80 -16.82 -14.52
C GLU A 120 -4.19 -16.76 -15.16
N ALA A 121 -4.94 -15.69 -14.88
CA ALA A 121 -6.18 -15.40 -15.59
C ALA A 121 -5.84 -15.03 -17.04
N GLY A 122 -5.89 -16.04 -17.92
CA GLY A 122 -5.90 -15.85 -19.36
C GLY A 122 -7.04 -14.93 -19.78
N ASN A 123 -6.70 -13.97 -20.63
CA ASN A 123 -7.61 -13.08 -21.32
C ASN A 123 -8.63 -13.91 -22.14
N GLY A 124 -9.86 -14.01 -21.65
CA GLY A 124 -11.00 -14.55 -22.36
C GLY A 124 -11.86 -13.42 -22.92
N ASP A 125 -11.77 -13.24 -24.22
CA ASP A 125 -12.65 -12.49 -25.11
C ASP A 125 -14.12 -12.59 -24.69
N VAL A 126 -14.77 -11.45 -24.38
CA VAL A 126 -16.23 -11.38 -24.26
C VAL A 126 -16.73 -10.42 -25.31
N ASP A 127 -17.41 -11.03 -26.28
CA ASP A 127 -17.95 -10.45 -27.49
C ASP A 127 -18.99 -9.35 -27.21
N ARG A 128 -19.06 -8.43 -28.17
CA ARG A 128 -19.89 -7.23 -28.25
C ARG A 128 -21.39 -7.51 -28.02
N VAL A 129 -22.02 -6.71 -27.17
CA VAL A 129 -23.35 -6.15 -27.48
C VAL A 129 -23.38 -4.66 -27.18
N GLN A 130 -23.68 -3.90 -28.24
CA GLN A 130 -23.82 -2.46 -28.30
C GLN A 130 -24.91 -1.94 -27.35
N SER A 131 -24.64 -0.83 -26.67
CA SER A 131 -25.61 0.26 -26.63
C SER A 131 -24.88 1.60 -26.53
N ASP A 132 -25.28 2.46 -27.45
CA ASP A 132 -24.73 3.75 -27.84
C ASP A 132 -25.30 4.86 -26.95
N ASN A 133 -24.45 5.84 -26.60
CA ASN A 133 -24.72 7.29 -26.62
C ASN A 133 -23.78 8.07 -25.67
N THR A 134 -22.72 8.61 -26.30
CA THR A 134 -22.30 10.04 -26.35
C THR A 134 -22.19 10.90 -25.08
N ASP A 135 -20.96 11.31 -24.75
CA ASP A 135 -20.44 12.70 -24.85
C ASP A 135 -19.03 12.69 -24.23
N ASP A 136 -17.94 12.63 -25.01
CA ASP A 136 -17.28 13.69 -25.79
C ASP A 136 -16.72 14.87 -24.97
N SER A 137 -15.39 14.83 -24.83
CA SER A 137 -14.37 15.89 -24.67
C SER A 137 -13.09 15.16 -24.21
N GLY A 138 -12.26 14.57 -25.08
CA GLY A 138 -11.32 15.24 -26.00
C GLY A 138 -10.17 15.87 -25.19
N ASP A 139 -8.88 15.55 -25.31
CA ASP A 139 -8.08 14.86 -26.34
C ASP A 139 -6.63 14.64 -25.75
N PRO A 140 -5.56 14.31 -26.50
CA PRO A 140 -4.92 12.99 -26.54
C PRO A 140 -3.45 13.00 -26.08
N ASP A 141 -2.82 11.82 -26.02
CA ASP A 141 -1.53 11.55 -26.67
C ASP A 141 -1.20 10.06 -26.56
N VAL A 142 -1.38 9.37 -27.69
CA VAL A 142 -0.94 8.00 -27.93
C VAL A 142 0.19 8.09 -28.96
N ASP A 143 1.40 7.70 -28.60
CA ASP A 143 2.31 6.99 -29.52
C ASP A 143 3.41 6.25 -28.75
N GLY A 144 3.73 5.02 -29.16
CA GLY A 144 4.87 4.25 -28.63
C GLY A 144 4.69 2.74 -28.40
N THR A 145 3.75 2.05 -29.05
CA THR A 145 4.09 1.18 -30.19
C THR A 145 5.08 0.00 -30.15
N ASP A 146 5.92 -0.28 -29.15
CA ASP A 146 7.15 -1.05 -29.46
C ASP A 146 7.38 -2.33 -28.61
N GLY A 147 6.93 -3.48 -29.14
CA GLY A 147 7.66 -4.76 -29.08
C GLY A 147 7.43 -5.71 -27.89
N TYR A 148 6.34 -6.48 -27.91
CA TYR A 148 6.21 -7.69 -27.08
C TYR A 148 6.95 -8.85 -27.74
N ASP A 149 8.14 -9.18 -27.25
CA ASP A 149 8.82 -10.45 -27.55
C ASP A 149 8.17 -11.57 -26.73
N ALA A 150 7.47 -12.45 -27.43
CA ALA A 150 6.86 -13.64 -26.86
C ALA A 150 7.92 -14.74 -26.74
N GLY A 151 8.57 -14.82 -25.57
CA GLY A 151 9.57 -15.85 -25.25
C GLY A 151 9.44 -16.34 -23.82
N GLY A 152 9.16 -17.63 -23.66
CA GLY A 152 8.86 -18.26 -22.37
C GLY A 152 10.03 -18.48 -21.41
N GLU A 153 9.62 -18.70 -20.16
CA GLU A 153 10.29 -19.39 -19.06
C GLU A 153 11.55 -18.77 -18.41
N SER A 154 11.44 -18.65 -17.07
CA SER A 154 12.54 -18.52 -16.08
C SER A 154 13.09 -17.12 -15.80
N GLN A 155 12.25 -16.13 -15.49
CA GLN A 155 12.74 -14.93 -14.81
C GLN A 155 13.14 -15.25 -13.34
N PRO A 156 14.40 -14.98 -12.93
CA PRO A 156 14.86 -15.22 -11.58
C PRO A 156 14.03 -14.44 -10.55
N ARG A 157 13.88 -15.01 -9.34
CA ARG A 157 13.09 -14.44 -8.22
C ARG A 157 13.49 -12.99 -7.88
N GLU A 158 14.68 -12.57 -8.26
CA GLU A 158 15.22 -11.22 -8.04
C GLU A 158 14.63 -10.17 -8.99
N GLU A 159 14.39 -10.50 -10.27
CA GLU A 159 13.77 -9.59 -11.24
C GLU A 159 12.29 -9.35 -10.94
N ARG A 160 11.57 -10.39 -10.50
CA ARG A 160 10.20 -10.23 -9.98
C ARG A 160 10.17 -9.38 -8.70
N GLN A 161 11.20 -9.44 -7.86
CA GLN A 161 11.33 -8.57 -6.69
C GLN A 161 11.68 -7.14 -7.11
N GLN A 162 12.51 -6.95 -8.14
CA GLN A 162 12.84 -5.63 -8.70
C GLN A 162 11.62 -4.97 -9.33
N GLY A 163 10.84 -5.65 -10.19
CA GLY A 163 9.61 -5.08 -10.74
C GLY A 163 8.55 -4.75 -9.67
N ARG A 164 8.50 -5.53 -8.58
CA ARG A 164 7.68 -5.22 -7.39
C ARG A 164 8.16 -3.94 -6.71
N LEU A 165 9.46 -3.75 -6.53
CA LEU A 165 10.06 -2.55 -5.93
C LEU A 165 9.93 -1.32 -6.85
N GLU A 166 10.12 -1.47 -8.16
CA GLU A 166 10.02 -0.40 -9.16
C GLU A 166 8.60 0.20 -9.22
N THR A 167 7.57 -0.66 -9.05
CA THR A 167 6.18 -0.21 -8.95
C THR A 167 5.95 0.67 -7.70
N PHE A 168 6.73 0.47 -6.63
CA PHE A 168 6.74 1.34 -5.44
C PHE A 168 7.71 2.54 -5.57
N GLU A 169 8.80 2.40 -6.32
CA GLU A 169 9.85 3.41 -6.49
C GLU A 169 9.35 4.64 -7.27
N LYS A 170 8.43 4.46 -8.23
CA LYS A 170 7.76 5.59 -8.90
C LYS A 170 6.91 6.47 -7.95
N ASN A 171 6.70 6.05 -6.70
CA ASN A 171 6.05 6.82 -5.61
C ASN A 171 7.05 7.42 -4.59
N SER A 172 8.36 7.42 -4.89
CA SER A 172 9.45 7.71 -3.93
C SER A 172 9.45 9.11 -3.28
N PHE A 173 8.52 10.02 -3.61
CA PHE A 173 8.56 11.39 -3.07
C PHE A 173 7.48 11.78 -2.07
N ARG A 174 6.42 10.99 -1.81
CA ARG A 174 5.38 11.43 -0.85
C ARG A 174 4.82 10.28 -0.02
N SER A 175 4.76 10.51 1.28
CA SER A 175 3.88 9.88 2.29
C SER A 175 3.15 8.60 1.83
N PRO A 176 3.71 7.40 2.07
CA PRO A 176 3.15 6.14 1.60
C PRO A 176 1.69 5.95 2.02
N LYS A 177 0.81 5.66 1.07
CA LYS A 177 -0.63 5.46 1.30
C LYS A 177 -1.03 4.00 1.14
N PHE A 178 -1.78 3.50 2.11
CA PHE A 178 -2.38 2.19 2.09
C PHE A 178 -3.90 2.30 2.18
N TRP A 179 -4.60 1.68 1.25
CA TRP A 179 -6.02 1.37 1.41
C TRP A 179 -6.12 0.15 2.32
N LEU A 180 -7.16 0.11 3.17
CA LEU A 180 -7.36 -1.00 4.08
C LEU A 180 -8.80 -1.49 4.10
N ARG A 181 -8.93 -2.78 4.40
CA ARG A 181 -10.15 -3.47 4.79
C ARG A 181 -9.84 -4.21 6.08
N PHE A 182 -10.80 -4.26 6.99
CA PHE A 182 -10.65 -5.03 8.22
C PHE A 182 -11.90 -5.85 8.50
N GLN A 183 -11.69 -6.94 9.21
CA GLN A 183 -12.75 -7.83 9.66
C GLN A 183 -12.44 -8.38 11.04
N GLY A 184 -13.42 -8.37 11.94
CA GLY A 184 -13.21 -8.83 13.30
C GLY A 184 -14.45 -8.74 14.17
N HIS A 185 -14.27 -8.88 15.48
CA HIS A 185 -15.37 -8.94 16.44
C HIS A 185 -15.34 -7.71 17.34
N SER A 186 -16.51 -7.22 17.73
CA SER A 186 -16.58 -6.20 18.78
C SER A 186 -16.10 -6.79 20.11
N SER A 187 -15.61 -5.93 21.01
CA SER A 187 -15.35 -6.33 22.39
C SER A 187 -16.64 -6.53 23.21
N ARG A 188 -17.79 -6.10 22.67
CA ARG A 188 -19.10 -6.36 23.27
C ARG A 188 -19.51 -7.80 22.97
N PRO A 189 -20.34 -8.44 23.82
CA PRO A 189 -20.71 -9.87 23.70
C PRO A 189 -21.61 -10.20 22.49
N ASP A 190 -21.63 -9.33 21.47
CA ASP A 190 -22.24 -9.62 20.19
C ASP A 190 -21.22 -10.35 19.32
N GLU A 191 -21.50 -11.61 18.98
CA GLU A 191 -20.61 -12.47 18.18
C GLU A 191 -20.60 -12.07 16.69
N ALA A 192 -21.33 -11.02 16.30
CA ALA A 192 -21.35 -10.54 14.94
C ALA A 192 -19.95 -10.10 14.46
N VAL A 193 -19.52 -10.70 13.34
CA VAL A 193 -18.31 -10.28 12.66
C VAL A 193 -18.57 -8.95 11.96
N HIS A 194 -17.84 -7.91 12.36
CA HIS A 194 -17.88 -6.59 11.76
C HIS A 194 -16.83 -6.45 10.68
N SER A 195 -17.19 -5.80 9.58
CA SER A 195 -16.24 -5.41 8.55
C SER A 195 -16.20 -3.89 8.41
N GLY A 196 -15.07 -3.40 7.89
CA GLY A 196 -14.89 -1.98 7.63
C GLY A 196 -13.79 -1.71 6.62
N SER A 197 -13.63 -0.44 6.28
CA SER A 197 -12.67 0.00 5.27
C SER A 197 -12.05 1.34 5.66
N GLY A 198 -10.98 1.72 4.97
CA GLY A 198 -10.31 2.97 5.25
C GLY A 198 -9.03 3.17 4.46
N TYR A 199 -8.20 4.08 4.94
CA TYR A 199 -6.85 4.25 4.45
C TYR A 199 -5.92 4.81 5.54
N LEU A 200 -4.62 4.54 5.40
CA LEU A 200 -3.54 5.14 6.18
C LEU A 200 -2.59 5.86 5.24
N VAL A 201 -2.05 6.99 5.67
CA VAL A 201 -1.02 7.77 4.99
C VAL A 201 0.10 8.00 5.98
N PHE A 202 1.26 7.41 5.72
CA PHE A 202 2.45 7.58 6.54
C PHE A 202 3.10 8.94 6.29
N SER A 203 3.59 9.62 7.32
CA SER A 203 4.23 10.94 7.18
C SER A 203 5.58 10.89 6.45
N GLY A 204 6.11 9.70 6.16
CA GLY A 204 7.37 9.49 5.46
C GLY A 204 7.68 8.02 5.22
N ASN A 205 8.77 7.75 4.49
CA ASN A 205 9.16 6.40 4.06
C ASN A 205 9.67 5.50 5.20
N ASP A 206 9.87 6.04 6.40
CA ASP A 206 10.22 5.27 7.61
C ASP A 206 9.00 4.72 8.36
N CYS A 207 7.79 5.09 7.91
CA CYS A 207 6.52 4.70 8.49
C CYS A 207 6.47 4.91 10.02
N ARG A 208 7.04 6.01 10.54
CA ARG A 208 7.02 6.26 12.00
C ARG A 208 5.67 6.74 12.51
N LYS A 209 4.92 7.47 11.69
CA LYS A 209 3.62 8.05 12.03
C LYS A 209 2.70 7.97 10.83
N PHE A 210 1.40 7.84 11.09
CA PHE A 210 0.38 7.90 10.05
C PHE A 210 -0.84 8.70 10.49
N ASP A 211 -1.54 9.26 9.51
CA ASP A 211 -2.91 9.76 9.59
C ASP A 211 -3.78 8.94 8.63
N GLY A 212 -5.09 8.88 8.86
CA GLY A 212 -5.99 8.10 8.03
C GLY A 212 -7.45 8.26 8.41
N THR A 213 -8.30 7.47 7.79
CA THR A 213 -9.69 7.30 8.20
C THR A 213 -10.09 5.82 8.21
N ILE A 214 -11.05 5.48 9.06
CA ILE A 214 -11.72 4.18 9.07
C ILE A 214 -13.23 4.38 9.11
N SER A 215 -13.94 3.49 8.43
CA SER A 215 -15.41 3.42 8.39
C SER A 215 -15.86 2.00 8.74
N CYS A 216 -16.94 1.89 9.49
CA CYS A 216 -17.57 0.64 9.91
C CYS A 216 -19.03 0.91 10.25
N ASP A 217 -19.95 0.37 9.45
CA ASP A 217 -21.39 0.62 9.59
C ASP A 217 -21.93 0.08 10.92
N ALA A 218 -21.48 -1.11 11.33
CA ALA A 218 -21.87 -1.75 12.60
C ALA A 218 -21.48 -0.91 13.82
N LEU A 219 -20.41 -0.12 13.74
CA LEU A 219 -19.96 0.78 14.80
C LEU A 219 -20.42 2.23 14.57
N SER A 220 -21.23 2.49 13.55
CA SER A 220 -21.65 3.84 13.12
C SER A 220 -20.45 4.78 12.91
N TRP A 221 -19.37 4.24 12.37
CA TRP A 221 -18.18 4.99 12.01
C TRP A 221 -18.25 5.36 10.54
N ASP A 222 -18.40 6.64 10.28
CA ASP A 222 -18.21 7.22 8.95
C ASP A 222 -16.95 8.09 8.95
N ASN A 223 -15.95 7.68 8.15
CA ASN A 223 -14.70 8.38 7.93
C ASN A 223 -14.05 8.90 9.23
N LYS A 224 -14.09 8.08 10.29
CA LYS A 224 -13.51 8.44 11.58
C LYS A 224 -12.00 8.58 11.42
N LYS A 225 -11.49 9.76 11.77
CA LYS A 225 -10.05 10.02 11.73
C LYS A 225 -9.32 8.99 12.59
N VAL A 226 -8.29 8.37 12.03
CA VAL A 226 -7.36 7.51 12.76
C VAL A 226 -5.95 8.10 12.65
N THR A 227 -5.20 8.07 13.74
CA THR A 227 -3.78 8.41 13.76
C THR A 227 -3.01 7.35 14.51
N GLY A 228 -1.72 7.22 14.21
CA GLY A 228 -0.88 6.33 14.98
C GLY A 228 0.60 6.64 14.86
N TRP A 229 1.35 6.10 15.82
CA TRP A 229 2.80 6.19 15.84
C TRP A 229 3.40 4.84 16.15
N LYS A 230 4.49 4.51 15.47
CA LYS A 230 5.21 3.27 15.67
C LYS A 230 5.89 3.30 17.03
N THR A 231 5.62 2.30 17.84
CA THR A 231 6.25 2.08 19.14
C THR A 231 7.40 1.08 19.04
N ILE A 232 7.24 0.05 18.20
CA ILE A 232 8.22 -1.02 18.03
C ILE A 232 8.33 -1.34 16.53
N SER A 233 9.52 -1.18 15.96
CA SER A 233 9.83 -1.77 14.64
C SER A 233 10.04 -3.27 14.80
N ARG A 234 9.44 -4.06 13.91
CA ARG A 234 9.60 -5.52 13.91
C ARG A 234 9.97 -6.01 12.52
N SER A 235 10.66 -7.14 12.45
CA SER A 235 10.77 -7.91 11.21
C SER A 235 9.42 -8.54 10.86
N GLU A 236 9.35 -9.07 9.65
CA GLU A 236 8.22 -9.88 9.21
C GLU A 236 7.95 -11.02 10.20
N ARG A 237 6.67 -11.25 10.53
CA ARG A 237 6.23 -12.33 11.43
C ARG A 237 5.24 -13.23 10.72
N ASP A 238 5.56 -14.52 10.69
CA ASP A 238 4.70 -15.55 10.15
C ASP A 238 3.67 -15.94 11.24
N ILE A 239 2.51 -15.28 11.21
CA ILE A 239 1.40 -15.53 12.12
C ILE A 239 0.16 -15.80 11.26
N PHE A 240 -0.54 -16.88 11.56
CA PHE A 240 -1.81 -17.21 10.93
C PHE A 240 -2.91 -16.31 11.50
N MET A 241 -3.69 -15.70 10.61
CA MET A 241 -4.85 -14.90 10.98
C MET A 241 -6.07 -15.37 10.20
N LEU A 242 -7.27 -15.10 10.74
CA LEU A 242 -8.51 -15.53 10.13
C LEU A 242 -9.19 -14.35 9.42
N TRP A 243 -9.60 -14.57 8.18
CA TRP A 243 -10.43 -13.67 7.39
C TRP A 243 -11.63 -14.45 6.87
N ASN A 244 -12.83 -14.14 7.32
CA ASN A 244 -14.04 -14.91 6.99
C ASN A 244 -13.86 -16.45 7.19
N ASN A 245 -13.17 -16.93 8.23
CA ASN A 245 -12.81 -18.36 8.42
C ASN A 245 -11.72 -18.93 7.48
N VAL A 246 -11.17 -18.14 6.55
CA VAL A 246 -9.96 -18.51 5.79
C VAL A 246 -8.73 -18.11 6.57
N THR A 247 -7.77 -19.01 6.66
CA THR A 247 -6.44 -18.67 7.17
C THR A 247 -5.69 -17.83 6.14
N VAL A 248 -5.38 -16.58 6.49
CA VAL A 248 -4.55 -15.70 5.67
C VAL A 248 -3.08 -15.86 6.10
N ARG A 249 -2.22 -16.01 5.09
CA ARG A 249 -0.76 -16.03 5.20
C ARG A 249 -0.19 -14.91 4.35
#